data_AF-A0AAW7BXX2-F1
#
_entry.id   AF-A0AAW7BXX2-F1
#
_cell.length_a   1.000
_cell.length_b   1.000
_cell.length_c   1.000
_cell.angle_alpha   90.00
_cell.angle_beta   90.00
_cell.angle_gamma   90.00
#
_symmetry.space_group_name_H-M   'P 1'
#
loop_
_entity.id
_entity.type
_entity.pdbx_description
1 polymer ?
#
loop_
_entity_poly.entity_id
_entity_poly.type
_entity_poly.pdbx_seq_one_letter_code
_entity_poly.pdbx_strand_id
1 'polypeptide(L)'
;MSQCEKLEITVPVALQHSKEATCISPWFMRRTEYHPVPALYQYLINGEEAFKAVHEAIAKAEKSIDIICWGFQPSMYFIRDGKSPSIGDLLKQKAAEKDMQVRVLGWEAPFNAAGFAGEANLPGKGP
;
A
#
# COMPACT_ATOMS: atom_id res chain seq x y z
N MET A 1 -36.87 -4.28 -7.93
CA MET A 1 -36.19 -5.37 -8.67
C MET A 1 -35.36 -4.72 -9.76
N SER A 2 -34.05 -4.56 -9.51
CA SER A 2 -33.13 -3.94 -10.47
C SER A 2 -33.05 -4.82 -11.71
N GLN A 3 -33.38 -4.27 -12.88
CA GLN A 3 -33.25 -4.97 -14.16
C GLN A 3 -31.79 -5.37 -14.35
N CYS A 4 -31.54 -6.69 -14.41
CA CYS A 4 -30.25 -7.23 -14.80
C CYS A 4 -30.05 -6.90 -16.29
N GLU A 5 -29.34 -5.81 -16.54
CA GLU A 5 -28.96 -5.38 -17.89
C GLU A 5 -28.15 -6.49 -18.57
N LYS A 6 -28.51 -6.85 -19.81
CA LYS A 6 -27.85 -7.94 -20.55
C LYS A 6 -26.36 -7.62 -20.73
N LEU A 7 -25.50 -8.48 -20.22
CA LEU A 7 -24.05 -8.43 -20.45
C LEU A 7 -23.74 -8.93 -21.87
N GLU A 8 -23.42 -8.01 -22.78
CA GLU A 8 -22.86 -8.34 -24.09
C GLU A 8 -21.36 -8.62 -23.96
N ILE A 9 -20.94 -9.83 -24.36
CA ILE A 9 -19.54 -10.29 -24.35
C ILE A 9 -19.08 -10.39 -25.82
N THR A 10 -18.14 -9.53 -26.21
CA THR A 10 -17.53 -9.54 -27.54
C THR A 10 -16.21 -10.30 -27.51
N VAL A 11 -16.04 -11.27 -28.42
CA VAL A 11 -14.80 -12.05 -28.56
C VAL A 11 -14.24 -11.84 -29.97
N PRO A 12 -12.99 -11.38 -30.13
CA PRO A 12 -12.38 -11.25 -31.45
C PRO A 12 -12.07 -12.62 -32.06
N VAL A 13 -12.30 -12.79 -33.36
CA VAL A 13 -11.95 -14.02 -34.11
C VAL A 13 -11.05 -13.66 -35.29
N ALA A 14 -9.85 -14.25 -35.32
CA ALA A 14 -8.93 -14.14 -36.44
C ALA A 14 -9.19 -15.26 -37.45
N LEU A 15 -10.08 -15.00 -38.43
CA LEU A 15 -10.56 -16.00 -39.41
C LEU A 15 -9.46 -16.61 -40.30
N GLN A 16 -8.29 -15.98 -40.38
CA GLN A 16 -7.11 -16.52 -41.07
C GLN A 16 -6.49 -17.72 -40.33
N HIS A 17 -6.72 -17.84 -39.02
CA HIS A 17 -6.13 -18.87 -38.17
C HIS A 17 -7.17 -19.85 -37.60
N SER A 18 -8.37 -19.37 -37.27
CA SER A 18 -9.43 -20.20 -36.70
C SER A 18 -10.83 -19.66 -37.04
N LYS A 19 -11.80 -20.56 -37.19
CA LYS A 19 -13.23 -20.24 -37.30
C LYS A 19 -14.00 -20.44 -36.00
N GLU A 20 -13.28 -20.76 -34.93
CA GLU A 20 -13.85 -21.03 -33.61
C GLU A 20 -13.50 -19.89 -32.66
N ALA A 21 -14.40 -19.63 -31.71
CA ALA A 21 -14.23 -18.64 -30.66
C ALA A 21 -14.63 -19.24 -29.31
N THR A 22 -13.88 -18.94 -28.27
CA THR A 22 -14.24 -19.31 -26.90
C THR A 22 -14.69 -18.07 -26.14
N CYS A 23 -15.96 -18.01 -25.78
CA CYS A 23 -16.48 -16.97 -24.90
C CYS A 23 -16.01 -17.23 -23.46
N ILE A 24 -15.23 -16.29 -22.92
CA ILE A 24 -14.81 -16.28 -21.53
C ILE A 24 -15.47 -15.13 -20.79
N SER A 25 -15.69 -15.30 -19.49
CA SER A 25 -16.08 -14.20 -18.61
C SER A 25 -15.03 -13.08 -18.70
N PRO A 26 -15.44 -11.80 -18.62
CA PRO A 26 -14.49 -10.69 -18.56
C PRO A 26 -13.47 -10.91 -17.43
N TRP A 27 -12.19 -10.71 -17.73
CA TRP A 27 -11.10 -10.79 -16.75
C TRP A 27 -11.28 -9.82 -15.58
N PHE A 28 -11.89 -8.67 -15.86
CA PHE A 28 -12.23 -7.67 -14.87
C PHE A 28 -13.73 -7.67 -14.59
N MET A 29 -14.06 -7.82 -13.32
CA MET A 29 -15.42 -7.65 -12.83
C MET A 29 -15.89 -6.21 -13.12
N ARG A 30 -17.04 -6.07 -13.76
CA ARG A 30 -17.66 -4.76 -14.03
C ARG A 30 -18.45 -4.31 -12.80
N ARG A 31 -18.56 -2.99 -12.59
CA ARG A 31 -19.37 -2.37 -11.51
C ARG A 31 -18.98 -2.82 -10.10
N THR A 32 -17.69 -3.10 -9.87
CA THR A 32 -17.19 -3.33 -8.52
C THR A 32 -17.03 -2.01 -7.78
N GLU A 33 -17.16 -2.06 -6.45
CA GLU A 33 -16.80 -0.93 -5.56
C GLU A 33 -15.37 -0.47 -5.84
N TYR A 34 -14.47 -1.43 -6.08
CA TYR A 34 -13.08 -1.21 -6.47
C TYR A 34 -12.87 -1.72 -7.90
N HIS A 35 -13.09 -0.84 -8.88
CA HIS A 35 -12.87 -1.17 -10.28
C HIS A 35 -11.38 -1.04 -10.64
N PRO A 36 -10.89 -1.80 -11.65
CA PRO A 36 -9.51 -1.66 -12.09
C PRO A 36 -9.25 -0.25 -12.61
N VAL A 37 -8.13 0.33 -12.19
CA VAL A 37 -7.68 1.65 -12.63
C VAL A 37 -6.33 1.46 -13.33
N PRO A 38 -6.09 2.13 -14.47
CA PRO A 38 -4.75 2.18 -15.06
C PRO A 38 -3.72 2.68 -14.05
N ALA A 39 -2.64 1.93 -13.85
CA ALA A 39 -1.62 2.26 -12.87
C ALA A 39 -0.22 1.98 -13.45
N LEU A 40 0.75 2.75 -12.98
CA LEU A 40 2.17 2.43 -13.15
C LEU A 40 2.59 1.52 -12.01
N TYR A 41 3.31 0.45 -12.36
CA TYR A 41 3.78 -0.53 -11.39
C TYR A 41 5.30 -0.65 -11.49
N GLN A 42 5.97 -0.61 -10.35
CA GLN A 42 7.41 -0.78 -10.23
C GLN A 42 7.70 -1.93 -9.26
N TYR A 43 8.55 -2.87 -9.68
CA TYR A 43 9.07 -3.91 -8.81
C TYR A 43 10.16 -3.31 -7.92
N LEU A 44 10.07 -3.57 -6.62
CA LEU A 44 11.09 -3.22 -5.62
C LEU A 44 11.55 -4.50 -4.95
N ILE A 45 12.80 -4.90 -5.19
CA ILE A 45 13.34 -6.18 -4.74
C ILE A 45 14.21 -5.93 -3.52
N ASN A 46 13.98 -6.71 -2.45
CA ASN A 46 14.67 -6.59 -1.17
C ASN A 46 14.40 -5.28 -0.42
N GLY A 47 14.99 -5.16 0.77
CA GLY A 47 14.74 -4.06 1.69
C GLY A 47 15.36 -2.73 1.26
N GLU A 48 16.56 -2.70 0.68
CA GLU A 48 17.28 -1.45 0.41
C GLU A 48 16.51 -0.54 -0.57
N GLU A 49 16.15 -1.07 -1.74
CA GLU A 49 15.40 -0.32 -2.75
C GLU A 49 13.97 -0.04 -2.28
N ALA A 50 13.32 -1.02 -1.65
CA ALA A 50 11.95 -0.88 -1.18
C ALA A 50 11.83 0.18 -0.08
N PHE A 51 12.67 0.12 0.96
CA PHE A 51 12.63 1.09 2.06
C PHE A 51 13.04 2.49 1.59
N LYS A 52 14.02 2.61 0.70
CA LYS A 52 14.37 3.91 0.12
C LYS A 52 13.20 4.53 -0.63
N ALA A 53 12.53 3.76 -1.49
CA ALA A 53 11.37 4.26 -2.23
C ALA A 53 10.24 4.73 -1.30
N VAL A 54 9.95 3.96 -0.24
CA VAL A 54 8.95 4.34 0.76
C VAL A 54 9.38 5.60 1.53
N HIS A 55 10.64 5.71 1.94
CA HIS A 55 11.16 6.90 2.62
C HIS A 55 10.98 8.15 1.77
N GLU A 56 11.37 8.10 0.49
CA GLU A 56 11.24 9.21 -0.43
C GLU A 56 9.78 9.59 -0.69
N ALA A 57 8.88 8.60 -0.78
CA ALA A 57 7.45 8.85 -0.93
C ALA A 57 6.86 9.57 0.29
N ILE A 58 7.26 9.17 1.51
CA ILE A 58 6.84 9.83 2.75
C ILE A 58 7.38 11.26 2.83
N ALA A 59 8.66 11.47 2.50
CA ALA A 59 9.28 12.79 2.51
C ALA A 59 8.58 13.76 1.55
N LYS A 60 8.18 13.27 0.36
CA LYS A 60 7.47 14.04 -0.69
C LYS A 60 5.96 14.16 -0.47
N ALA A 61 5.37 13.50 0.53
CA ALA A 61 3.94 13.58 0.77
C ALA A 61 3.53 15.03 1.12
N GLU A 62 2.35 15.45 0.66
CA GLU A 62 1.84 16.81 0.86
C GLU A 62 0.49 16.88 1.59
N LYS A 63 -0.22 15.76 1.71
CA LYS A 63 -1.60 15.72 2.23
C LYS A 63 -1.80 14.70 3.34
N SER A 64 -1.44 13.46 3.06
CA SER A 64 -1.60 12.38 4.02
C SER A 64 -0.56 11.28 3.84
N ILE A 65 -0.27 10.61 4.95
CA ILE A 65 0.55 9.41 5.02
C ILE A 65 -0.23 8.37 5.81
N ASP A 66 -0.57 7.26 5.16
CA ASP A 66 -1.36 6.17 5.72
C ASP A 66 -0.55 4.87 5.71
N ILE A 67 -0.19 4.39 6.89
CA ILE A 67 0.60 3.17 7.05
C ILE A 67 -0.26 2.10 7.71
N ILE A 68 -0.35 0.94 7.05
CA ILE A 68 -0.96 -0.26 7.61
C ILE A 68 0.12 -1.32 7.68
N CYS A 69 0.39 -1.85 8.87
CA CYS A 69 1.49 -2.81 9.05
C CYS A 69 1.23 -3.79 10.20
N TRP A 70 1.84 -4.96 10.09
CA TRP A 70 1.80 -5.97 11.14
C TRP A 70 2.70 -5.62 12.34
N GLY A 71 3.88 -5.05 12.08
CA GLY A 71 4.77 -4.50 13.08
C GLY A 71 5.37 -3.17 12.62
N PHE A 72 5.47 -2.21 13.53
CA PHE A 72 6.00 -0.88 13.24
C PHE A 72 7.13 -0.53 14.20
N GLN A 73 8.37 -0.52 13.72
CA GLN A 73 9.53 -0.13 14.53
C GLN A 73 9.95 1.32 14.19
N PRO A 74 9.57 2.33 15.00
CA PRO A 74 9.84 3.73 14.68
C PRO A 74 11.33 4.09 14.59
N SER A 75 12.22 3.39 15.29
CA SER A 75 13.66 3.61 15.27
C SER A 75 14.34 3.11 13.98
N MET A 76 13.63 2.37 13.13
CA MET A 76 14.22 1.79 11.93
C MET A 76 14.63 2.86 10.91
N TYR A 77 15.82 2.72 10.35
CA TYR A 77 16.33 3.54 9.25
C TYR A 77 16.03 2.89 7.91
N PHE A 78 15.23 3.58 7.10
CA PHE A 78 14.90 3.13 5.74
C PHE A 78 16.04 3.39 4.75
N ILE A 79 16.78 4.49 4.96
CA ILE A 79 18.02 4.81 4.24
C ILE A 79 19.17 4.76 5.25
N ARG A 80 20.22 4.01 4.93
CA ARG A 80 21.35 3.71 5.85
C ARG A 80 22.60 4.50 5.51
N ASP A 81 22.47 5.82 5.39
CA ASP A 81 23.54 6.75 5.00
C ASP A 81 24.16 7.51 6.20
N GLY A 82 23.64 7.30 7.41
CA GLY A 82 24.04 8.00 8.63
C GLY A 82 23.56 9.46 8.71
N LYS A 83 22.70 9.91 7.80
CA LYS A 83 22.19 11.29 7.73
C LYS A 83 20.67 11.34 7.70
N SER A 84 20.06 10.42 6.97
CA SER A 84 18.61 10.31 6.83
C SER A 84 17.95 9.97 8.17
N PRO A 85 16.79 10.56 8.50
CA PRO A 85 16.12 10.30 9.78
C PRO A 85 15.58 8.87 9.86
N SER A 86 15.37 8.39 11.09
CA SER A 86 14.56 7.21 11.35
C SER A 86 13.13 7.40 10.82
N ILE A 87 12.41 6.32 10.55
CA ILE A 87 11.03 6.41 10.06
C ILE A 87 10.10 7.13 11.04
N GLY A 88 10.28 6.88 12.35
CA GLY A 88 9.52 7.55 13.39
C GLY A 88 9.78 9.06 13.43
N ASP A 89 11.04 9.48 13.28
CA ASP A 89 11.39 10.91 13.22
C ASP A 89 10.87 11.57 11.95
N LEU A 90 10.97 10.91 10.80
CA LEU A 90 10.41 11.40 9.54
C LEU A 90 8.90 11.62 9.66
N LEU A 91 8.15 10.64 10.19
CA LEU A 91 6.71 10.77 10.37
C LEU A 91 6.34 11.89 11.35
N LYS A 92 7.10 12.08 12.44
CA LYS A 92 6.91 13.21 13.37
C LYS A 92 7.15 14.55 12.67
N GLN A 93 8.20 14.66 11.85
CA GLN A 93 8.48 15.86 11.07
C GLN A 93 7.34 16.18 10.10
N LYS A 94 6.89 15.19 9.33
CA LYS A 94 5.75 15.34 8.41
C LYS A 94 4.47 15.73 9.17
N ALA A 95 4.19 15.09 10.30
CA ALA A 95 3.01 15.39 11.12
C ALA A 95 3.00 16.82 11.71
N ALA A 96 4.17 17.49 11.78
CA ALA A 96 4.27 18.88 12.22
C ALA A 96 4.04 19.89 11.08
N GLU A 97 3.98 19.44 9.82
CA GLU A 97 3.68 20.29 8.68
C GLU A 97 2.19 20.69 8.68
N LYS A 98 1.90 21.90 8.18
CA LYS A 98 0.54 22.40 8.07
C LYS A 98 -0.25 21.54 7.06
N ASP A 99 -1.49 21.20 7.42
CA ASP A 99 -2.42 20.44 6.56
C ASP A 99 -1.99 18.99 6.23
N MET A 100 -1.00 18.43 6.95
CA MET A 100 -0.59 17.03 6.84
C MET A 100 -1.34 16.13 7.83
N GLN A 101 -1.80 14.97 7.36
CA GLN A 101 -2.35 13.91 8.23
C GLN A 101 -1.49 12.65 8.21
N VAL A 102 -0.98 12.23 9.37
CA VAL A 102 -0.23 10.97 9.52
C VAL A 102 -1.06 9.99 10.33
N ARG A 103 -1.36 8.83 9.75
CA ARG A 103 -2.15 7.76 10.38
C ARG A 103 -1.40 6.44 10.28
N VAL A 104 -1.29 5.75 11.40
CA VAL A 104 -0.64 4.43 11.48
C VAL A 104 -1.62 3.45 12.09
N LEU A 105 -1.99 2.42 11.33
CA LEU A 105 -2.78 1.29 11.78
C LEU A 105 -1.85 0.08 11.93
N GLY A 106 -1.48 -0.20 13.17
CA GLY A 106 -0.71 -1.38 13.53
C GLY A 106 -1.61 -2.53 13.97
N TRP A 107 -1.26 -3.76 13.60
CA TRP A 107 -1.92 -4.96 14.12
C TRP A 107 -1.48 -5.27 15.56
N GLU A 108 -2.44 -5.52 16.45
CA GLU A 108 -2.18 -5.91 17.84
C GLU A 108 -2.64 -7.36 18.09
N ALA A 109 -1.74 -8.16 18.67
CA ALA A 109 -2.10 -9.45 19.28
C ALA A 109 -2.51 -9.25 20.75
N PRO A 110 -3.45 -10.06 21.28
CA PRO A 110 -3.68 -10.13 22.73
C PRO A 110 -2.35 -10.41 23.48
N PHE A 111 -2.07 -9.66 24.54
CA PHE A 111 -0.82 -9.73 25.32
C PHE A 111 0.44 -9.39 24.52
N ASN A 112 0.36 -8.49 23.53
CA ASN A 112 1.53 -8.03 22.79
C ASN A 112 2.60 -7.46 23.75
N ALA A 113 3.70 -8.20 23.88
CA ALA A 113 4.81 -7.88 24.76
C ALA A 113 6.01 -7.26 24.02
N ALA A 114 5.88 -6.94 22.74
CA ALA A 114 7.01 -6.44 21.94
C ALA A 114 7.64 -5.17 22.54
N GLY A 115 6.84 -4.31 23.17
CA GLY A 115 7.33 -3.12 23.88
C GLY A 115 8.13 -3.37 25.17
N PHE A 116 8.05 -4.57 25.76
CA PHE A 116 8.80 -4.89 26.99
C PHE A 116 10.31 -4.97 26.76
N ALA A 117 10.75 -5.20 25.52
CA ALA A 117 12.16 -5.32 25.16
C ALA A 117 12.82 -3.99 24.74
N GLY A 118 12.15 -2.85 24.93
CA GLY A 118 12.74 -1.52 24.78
C GLY A 118 12.16 -0.65 23.67
N GLU A 119 11.43 -1.22 22.71
CA GLU A 119 10.72 -0.44 21.70
C GLU A 119 9.36 -1.06 21.37
N ALA A 120 8.30 -0.29 21.57
CA ALA A 120 6.97 -0.73 21.22
C ALA A 120 6.80 -0.76 19.70
N ASN A 121 6.30 -1.90 19.21
CA ASN A 121 5.98 -2.10 17.80
C ASN A 121 4.65 -1.44 17.37
N LEU A 122 4.00 -0.71 18.29
CA LEU A 122 2.70 -0.06 18.12
C LEU A 122 2.73 1.35 18.75
N PRO A 123 2.13 2.35 18.08
CA PRO A 123 1.96 3.69 18.65
C PRO A 123 1.23 3.64 20.01
N GLY A 124 1.78 4.33 21.02
CA GLY A 124 1.14 4.45 22.34
C GLY A 124 1.22 3.21 23.25
N LYS A 125 2.03 2.20 22.90
CA LYS A 125 2.21 0.96 23.68
C LYS A 125 3.63 0.80 24.28
N GLY A 126 4.44 1.87 24.25
CA GLY A 126 5.73 1.96 24.94
C GLY A 126 5.58 2.66 26.30
N PRO A 127 6.62 2.64 27.15
CA PRO A 127 6.67 3.46 28.37
C PRO A 127 6.57 4.96 28.07
#